data_AF-A0A1I7N2C3-F1
#
_entry.id   AF-A0A1I7N2C3-F1
#
_cell.length_a   1.000
_cell.length_b   1.000
_cell.length_c   1.000
_cell.angle_alpha   90.00
_cell.angle_beta   90.00
_cell.angle_gamma   90.00
#
_symmetry.space_group_name_H-M   'P 1'
#
loop_
_entity.id
_entity.type
_entity.pdbx_description
1 polymer ?
#
loop_
_entity_poly.entity_id
_entity_poly.type
_entity_poly.pdbx_seq_one_letter_code
_entity_poly.pdbx_strand_id
1 'polypeptide(L)'
;MPTVLVTGTSSGFGLVTVVELAKRGWDVVATMRDLAKRHELDRALAAGGASSNVRIEQLDVTDPQSIDRAVASLGLPDRPLDAVVQNAGVAVGGVFEDLDEQHVRHVMEVNYFGVLALTKRLLPTFRAQRHGRIVIISSEAAFAGMPANSPYTASKWAIEGWAESLAYEVEHFNIDIILVEPGAYKTSIWESSPRVLPKTSPYFPMLHHLEVVVDAHVAKAARDPVEVAKAVANALETKRPKFRYAVGPTAKFMHFARGKLPSTLVRKIFIRFFSLNKVRW
;
A
#
# COMPACT_ATOMS: atom_id res chain seq x y z
N MET A 1 22.51 -12.31 -4.59
CA MET A 1 21.73 -11.10 -4.89
C MET A 1 20.95 -10.74 -3.64
N PRO A 2 20.58 -9.48 -3.41
CA PRO A 2 19.75 -9.14 -2.26
C PRO A 2 18.34 -9.73 -2.44
N THR A 3 17.77 -10.28 -1.37
CA THR A 3 16.48 -10.98 -1.38
C THR A 3 15.39 -10.10 -0.78
N VAL A 4 14.23 -10.04 -1.46
CA VAL A 4 13.07 -9.24 -1.04
C VAL A 4 11.78 -10.03 -1.13
N LEU A 5 10.98 -10.00 -0.06
CA LEU A 5 9.61 -10.49 -0.04
C LEU A 5 8.65 -9.35 -0.42
N VAL A 6 7.73 -9.54 -1.37
CA VAL A 6 6.72 -8.54 -1.74
C VAL A 6 5.33 -9.13 -1.58
N THR A 7 4.43 -8.44 -0.86
CA THR A 7 3.05 -8.88 -0.65
C THR A 7 2.07 -8.25 -1.64
N GLY A 8 1.04 -9.00 -2.05
CA GLY A 8 -0.02 -8.49 -2.94
C GLY A 8 0.46 -8.20 -4.37
N THR A 9 1.10 -9.17 -5.01
CA THR A 9 1.79 -8.96 -6.30
C THR A 9 1.00 -9.35 -7.55
N SER A 10 -0.27 -9.77 -7.40
CA SER A 10 -1.09 -10.21 -8.52
C SER A 10 -1.48 -9.08 -9.48
N SER A 11 -1.42 -7.81 -9.05
CA SER A 11 -1.76 -6.63 -9.86
C SER A 11 -1.18 -5.34 -9.23
N GLY A 12 -1.43 -4.20 -9.87
CA GLY A 12 -1.16 -2.87 -9.29
C GLY A 12 0.30 -2.63 -8.92
N PHE A 13 0.54 -1.90 -7.81
CA PHE A 13 1.88 -1.54 -7.35
C PHE A 13 2.76 -2.74 -7.05
N GLY A 14 2.22 -3.80 -6.45
CA GLY A 14 2.97 -5.01 -6.13
C GLY A 14 3.55 -5.67 -7.38
N LEU A 15 2.74 -5.81 -8.43
CA LEU A 15 3.17 -6.38 -9.72
C LEU A 15 4.32 -5.58 -10.33
N VAL A 16 4.14 -4.26 -10.50
CA VAL A 16 5.18 -3.42 -11.12
C VAL A 16 6.42 -3.32 -10.24
N THR A 17 6.28 -3.43 -8.92
CA THR A 17 7.41 -3.47 -7.97
C THR A 17 8.23 -4.74 -8.13
N VAL A 18 7.58 -5.91 -8.26
CA VAL A 18 8.29 -7.18 -8.52
C VAL A 18 9.07 -7.09 -9.83
N VAL A 19 8.44 -6.60 -10.90
CA VAL A 19 9.11 -6.47 -12.21
C VAL A 19 10.30 -5.52 -12.14
N GLU A 20 10.15 -4.37 -11.48
CA GLU A 20 11.23 -3.39 -11.32
C GLU A 20 12.40 -3.96 -10.49
N LEU A 21 12.12 -4.59 -9.35
CA LEU A 21 13.15 -5.16 -8.48
C LEU A 21 13.89 -6.32 -9.17
N ALA A 22 13.15 -7.18 -9.88
CA ALA A 22 13.75 -8.28 -10.64
C ALA A 22 14.68 -7.76 -11.74
N LYS A 23 14.30 -6.69 -12.47
CA LYS A 23 15.17 -6.02 -13.45
C LYS A 23 16.43 -5.41 -12.84
N ARG A 24 16.38 -5.04 -11.57
CA ARG A 24 17.54 -4.50 -10.81
C ARG A 24 18.38 -5.60 -10.14
N GLY A 25 18.09 -6.87 -10.42
CA GLY A 25 18.89 -7.99 -9.93
C GLY A 25 18.61 -8.38 -8.48
N TRP A 26 17.42 -8.06 -7.95
CA TRP A 26 16.94 -8.61 -6.68
C TRP A 26 16.42 -10.04 -6.86
N ASP A 27 16.63 -10.90 -5.87
CA ASP A 27 15.91 -12.17 -5.76
C ASP A 27 14.55 -11.89 -5.10
N VAL A 28 13.46 -11.95 -5.88
CA VAL A 28 12.14 -11.53 -5.42
C VAL A 28 11.27 -12.74 -5.06
N VAL A 29 10.79 -12.78 -3.82
CA VAL A 29 9.70 -13.66 -3.40
C VAL A 29 8.39 -12.87 -3.56
N ALA A 30 7.74 -13.06 -4.70
CA ALA A 30 6.49 -12.39 -5.04
C ALA A 30 5.32 -13.18 -4.48
N THR A 31 4.49 -12.55 -3.64
CA THR A 31 3.40 -13.26 -2.96
C THR A 31 2.02 -12.68 -3.22
N MET A 32 1.04 -13.57 -3.27
CA MET A 32 -0.37 -13.22 -3.46
C MET A 32 -1.27 -14.20 -2.73
N ARG A 33 -2.45 -13.72 -2.32
CA ARG A 33 -3.45 -14.54 -1.63
C ARG A 33 -3.93 -15.71 -2.48
N ASP A 34 -4.19 -15.43 -3.76
CA ASP A 34 -4.78 -16.36 -4.72
C ASP A 34 -3.83 -16.54 -5.92
N LEU A 35 -3.20 -17.71 -5.99
CA LEU A 35 -2.26 -18.05 -7.06
C LEU A 35 -2.92 -18.14 -8.44
N ALA A 36 -4.24 -18.33 -8.53
CA ALA A 36 -4.93 -18.33 -9.83
C ALA A 36 -4.88 -16.94 -10.52
N LYS A 37 -4.60 -15.88 -9.76
CA LYS A 37 -4.49 -14.50 -10.25
C LYS A 37 -3.08 -14.09 -10.70
N ARG A 38 -2.13 -15.03 -10.79
CA ARG A 38 -0.72 -14.74 -11.17
C ARG A 38 -0.50 -14.38 -12.65
N HIS A 39 -1.50 -14.59 -13.50
CA HIS A 39 -1.35 -14.50 -14.96
C HIS A 39 -0.84 -13.13 -15.46
N GLU A 40 -1.23 -12.03 -14.83
CA GLU A 40 -0.76 -10.70 -15.21
C GLU A 40 0.71 -10.50 -14.86
N LEU A 41 1.12 -10.95 -13.66
CA LEU A 41 2.50 -10.91 -13.21
C LEU A 41 3.39 -11.78 -14.11
N ASP A 42 2.98 -13.00 -14.44
CA ASP A 42 3.75 -13.90 -15.31
C ASP A 42 3.99 -13.26 -16.69
N ARG A 43 2.96 -12.65 -17.30
CA ARG A 43 3.10 -11.93 -18.57
C ARG A 43 4.08 -10.77 -18.47
N ALA A 44 3.99 -9.98 -17.39
CA ALA A 44 4.86 -8.83 -17.19
C ALA A 44 6.34 -9.23 -16.97
N LEU A 45 6.58 -10.32 -16.25
CA LEU A 45 7.92 -10.88 -16.04
C LEU A 45 8.52 -11.43 -17.34
N ALA A 46 7.73 -12.18 -18.11
CA ALA A 46 8.15 -12.69 -19.41
C ALA A 46 8.52 -11.56 -20.39
N ALA A 47 7.67 -10.53 -20.49
CA ALA A 47 7.94 -9.37 -21.33
C ALA A 47 9.16 -8.56 -20.86
N GLY A 48 9.44 -8.58 -19.54
CA GLY A 48 10.56 -7.89 -18.93
C GLY A 48 11.88 -8.66 -18.92
N GLY A 49 11.91 -9.94 -19.33
CA GLY A 49 13.09 -10.79 -19.25
C GLY A 49 13.58 -11.05 -17.82
N ALA A 50 12.69 -10.95 -16.83
CA ALA A 50 13.04 -10.90 -15.40
C ALA A 50 12.47 -12.08 -14.60
N SER A 51 12.15 -13.21 -15.26
CA SER A 51 11.50 -14.34 -14.61
C SER A 51 12.44 -15.24 -13.79
N SER A 52 13.75 -15.23 -14.07
CA SER A 52 14.70 -16.20 -13.49
C SER A 52 15.00 -15.96 -12.01
N ASN A 53 14.83 -14.74 -11.52
CA ASN A 53 15.07 -14.32 -10.14
C ASN A 53 13.78 -14.01 -9.38
N VAL A 54 12.62 -14.52 -9.85
CA VAL A 54 11.34 -14.36 -9.16
C VAL A 54 10.75 -15.71 -8.79
N ARG A 55 10.52 -15.91 -7.49
CA ARG A 55 9.77 -17.04 -6.95
C ARG A 55 8.39 -16.57 -6.53
N ILE A 56 7.34 -17.29 -6.94
CA ILE A 56 5.96 -16.97 -6.59
C ILE A 56 5.48 -17.91 -5.49
N GLU A 57 4.94 -17.35 -4.41
CA GLU A 57 4.45 -18.09 -3.24
C GLU A 57 3.05 -17.58 -2.83
N GLN A 58 2.29 -18.43 -2.15
CA GLN A 58 1.00 -18.02 -1.60
C GLN A 58 1.20 -17.30 -0.25
N LEU A 59 0.56 -16.14 -0.09
CA LEU A 59 0.49 -15.44 1.19
C LEU A 59 -0.82 -14.66 1.30
N ASP A 60 -1.70 -15.13 2.19
CA ASP A 60 -2.78 -14.34 2.75
C ASP A 60 -2.29 -13.69 4.05
N VAL A 61 -2.23 -12.36 4.09
CA VAL A 61 -1.79 -11.60 5.27
C VAL A 61 -2.79 -11.63 6.42
N THR A 62 -4.00 -12.13 6.18
CA THR A 62 -5.05 -12.28 7.20
C THR A 62 -5.08 -13.69 7.81
N ASP A 63 -4.36 -14.66 7.23
CA ASP A 63 -4.25 -16.03 7.74
C ASP A 63 -2.88 -16.25 8.40
N PRO A 64 -2.81 -16.40 9.74
CA PRO A 64 -1.57 -16.70 10.45
C PRO A 64 -0.84 -17.92 9.92
N GLN A 65 -1.56 -18.98 9.53
CA GLN A 65 -0.93 -20.19 8.99
C GLN A 65 -0.34 -19.94 7.61
N SER A 66 -0.99 -19.12 6.78
CA SER A 66 -0.43 -18.70 5.50
C SER A 66 0.85 -17.87 5.68
N ILE A 67 0.88 -16.98 6.68
CA ILE A 67 2.09 -16.21 7.02
C ILE A 67 3.21 -17.15 7.44
N ASP A 68 2.93 -18.09 8.36
CA ASP A 68 3.94 -18.99 8.90
C ASP A 68 4.51 -19.91 7.79
N ARG A 69 3.66 -20.40 6.87
CA ARG A 69 4.10 -21.16 5.68
C ARG A 69 4.99 -20.32 4.76
N ALA A 70 4.60 -19.08 4.46
CA ALA A 70 5.38 -18.20 3.59
C ALA A 70 6.72 -17.80 4.22
N VAL A 71 6.77 -17.58 5.53
CA VAL A 71 8.03 -17.30 6.25
C VAL A 71 8.93 -18.53 6.28
N ALA A 72 8.37 -19.73 6.50
CA ALA A 72 9.13 -20.97 6.46
C ALA A 72 9.75 -21.24 5.07
N SER A 73 9.05 -20.90 3.99
CA SER A 73 9.55 -21.09 2.62
C SER A 73 10.74 -20.19 2.26
N LEU A 74 11.07 -19.18 3.07
CA LEU A 74 12.24 -18.32 2.89
C LEU A 74 13.56 -19.06 3.16
N GLY A 75 13.55 -20.15 3.93
CA GLY A 75 14.77 -20.89 4.27
C GLY A 75 15.70 -20.13 5.22
N LEU A 76 15.12 -19.39 6.17
CA LEU A 76 15.86 -18.64 7.18
C LEU A 76 16.37 -19.59 8.29
N PRO A 77 17.58 -19.38 8.84
CA PRO A 77 18.51 -18.28 8.58
C PRO A 77 19.50 -18.52 7.43
N ASP A 78 19.51 -19.71 6.82
CA ASP A 78 20.53 -20.11 5.83
C ASP A 78 20.51 -19.23 4.57
N ARG A 79 19.34 -18.67 4.24
CA ARG A 79 19.18 -17.66 3.19
C ARG A 79 18.80 -16.32 3.82
N PRO A 80 19.68 -15.30 3.84
CA PRO A 80 19.36 -14.02 4.42
C PRO A 80 18.20 -13.35 3.68
N LEU A 81 17.41 -12.57 4.41
CA LEU A 81 16.36 -11.72 3.85
C LEU A 81 16.78 -10.27 4.09
N ASP A 82 16.93 -9.51 3.01
CA ASP A 82 17.37 -8.11 3.07
C ASP A 82 16.19 -7.15 3.23
N ALA A 83 15.04 -7.49 2.65
CA ALA A 83 13.88 -6.61 2.67
C ALA A 83 12.52 -7.31 2.62
N VAL A 84 11.50 -6.61 3.10
CA VAL A 84 10.09 -6.91 2.84
C VAL A 84 9.36 -5.65 2.38
N VAL A 85 8.54 -5.78 1.33
CA VAL A 85 7.63 -4.75 0.82
C VAL A 85 6.20 -5.17 1.16
N GLN A 86 5.66 -4.55 2.21
CA GLN A 86 4.29 -4.67 2.68
C GLN A 86 3.36 -3.84 1.79
N ASN A 87 2.91 -4.44 0.68
CA ASN A 87 2.07 -3.79 -0.33
C ASN A 87 0.62 -4.29 -0.35
N ALA A 88 0.35 -5.51 0.12
CA ALA A 88 -1.01 -6.04 0.18
C ALA A 88 -1.96 -5.06 0.87
N GLY A 89 -3.07 -4.75 0.22
CA GLY A 89 -4.04 -3.79 0.71
C GLY A 89 -5.35 -3.83 -0.04
N VAL A 90 -6.42 -3.47 0.65
CA VAL A 90 -7.79 -3.35 0.13
C VAL A 90 -8.36 -2.00 0.56
N ALA A 91 -9.44 -1.57 -0.10
CA ALA A 91 -10.14 -0.35 0.25
C ALA A 91 -11.64 -0.61 0.17
N VAL A 92 -12.46 0.14 0.91
CA VAL A 92 -13.92 0.15 0.73
C VAL A 92 -14.36 1.60 0.59
N GLY A 93 -15.16 1.88 -0.44
CA GLY A 93 -15.69 3.20 -0.73
C GLY A 93 -17.19 3.27 -0.50
N GLY A 94 -17.68 4.39 0.03
CA GLY A 94 -19.08 4.62 0.37
C GLY A 94 -19.21 5.55 1.58
N VAL A 95 -20.41 6.06 1.84
CA VAL A 95 -20.66 6.73 3.12
C VAL A 95 -20.66 5.70 4.24
N PHE A 96 -20.09 6.05 5.38
CA PHE A 96 -19.91 5.13 6.49
C PHE A 96 -21.21 4.46 6.95
N GLU A 97 -22.33 5.18 6.95
CA GLU A 97 -23.65 4.67 7.34
C GLU A 97 -24.15 3.53 6.43
N ASP A 98 -23.75 3.52 5.16
CA ASP A 98 -24.17 2.51 4.18
C ASP A 98 -23.18 1.32 4.08
N LEU A 99 -22.05 1.38 4.80
CA LEU A 99 -21.03 0.34 4.70
C LEU A 99 -21.36 -0.84 5.60
N ASP A 100 -21.22 -2.04 5.03
CA ASP A 100 -21.27 -3.27 5.81
C ASP A 100 -20.08 -3.37 6.77
N GLU A 101 -20.36 -3.73 8.01
CA GLU A 101 -19.37 -3.80 9.09
C GLU A 101 -18.25 -4.80 8.78
N GLN A 102 -18.54 -5.91 8.10
CA GLN A 102 -17.54 -6.92 7.77
C GLN A 102 -16.52 -6.37 6.77
N HIS A 103 -16.96 -5.58 5.79
CA HIS A 103 -16.05 -4.90 4.87
C HIS A 103 -15.19 -3.85 5.60
N VAL A 104 -15.77 -3.08 6.51
CA VAL A 104 -15.03 -2.11 7.34
C VAL A 104 -13.93 -2.81 8.15
N ARG A 105 -14.26 -3.92 8.82
CA ARG A 105 -13.27 -4.73 9.56
C ARG A 105 -12.21 -5.31 8.65
N HIS A 106 -12.60 -5.87 7.51
CA HIS A 106 -11.67 -6.49 6.57
C HIS A 106 -10.58 -5.52 6.09
N VAL A 107 -10.91 -4.25 5.89
CA VAL A 107 -9.92 -3.21 5.55
C VAL A 107 -8.82 -3.11 6.62
N MET A 108 -9.18 -3.15 7.91
CA MET A 108 -8.21 -3.14 9.00
C MET A 108 -7.43 -4.46 9.09
N GLU A 109 -8.09 -5.60 8.90
CA GLU A 109 -7.44 -6.91 8.91
C GLU A 109 -6.31 -6.99 7.88
N VAL A 110 -6.54 -6.52 6.65
CA VAL A 110 -5.53 -6.56 5.59
C VAL A 110 -4.50 -5.44 5.75
N ASN A 111 -4.94 -4.19 5.82
CA ASN A 111 -4.05 -3.03 5.68
C ASN A 111 -3.22 -2.73 6.93
N TYR A 112 -3.68 -3.21 8.09
CA TYR A 112 -3.05 -2.95 9.38
C TYR A 112 -2.60 -4.26 10.04
N PHE A 113 -3.54 -5.10 10.46
CA PHE A 113 -3.20 -6.30 11.24
C PHE A 113 -2.33 -7.28 10.45
N GLY A 114 -2.54 -7.44 9.14
CA GLY A 114 -1.70 -8.26 8.29
C GLY A 114 -0.27 -7.76 8.19
N VAL A 115 -0.06 -6.44 8.10
CA VAL A 115 1.28 -5.82 8.12
C VAL A 115 1.97 -6.10 9.45
N LEU A 116 1.28 -5.87 10.57
CA LEU A 116 1.78 -6.16 11.92
C LEU A 116 2.14 -7.63 12.08
N ALA A 117 1.26 -8.54 11.63
CA ALA A 117 1.41 -9.97 11.79
C ALA A 117 2.65 -10.49 11.06
N LEU A 118 2.83 -10.14 9.78
CA LEU A 118 4.00 -10.54 9.00
C LEU A 118 5.29 -9.91 9.54
N THR A 119 5.26 -8.61 9.86
CA THR A 119 6.43 -7.93 10.44
C THR A 119 6.87 -8.60 11.74
N LYS A 120 5.94 -8.98 12.62
CA LYS A 120 6.25 -9.69 13.87
C LYS A 120 6.98 -11.02 13.64
N ARG A 121 6.70 -11.75 12.55
CA ARG A 121 7.42 -13.00 12.21
C ARG A 121 8.81 -12.75 11.63
N LEU A 122 9.00 -11.64 10.91
CA LEU A 122 10.26 -11.33 10.24
C LEU A 122 11.27 -10.60 11.14
N LEU A 123 10.80 -9.84 12.14
CA LEU A 123 11.67 -9.08 13.04
C LEU A 123 12.75 -9.90 13.76
N PRO A 124 12.49 -11.12 14.28
CA PRO A 124 13.53 -11.95 14.88
C PRO A 124 14.70 -12.20 13.92
N THR A 125 14.41 -12.43 12.64
CA THR A 125 15.40 -12.67 11.59
C THR A 125 16.19 -11.40 11.28
N PHE A 126 15.54 -10.26 11.04
CA PHE A 126 16.24 -9.00 10.80
C PHE A 126 17.10 -8.58 12.01
N ARG A 127 16.60 -8.81 13.22
CA ARG A 127 17.33 -8.55 14.46
C ARG A 127 18.59 -9.40 14.58
N ALA A 128 18.50 -10.70 14.29
CA ALA A 128 19.64 -11.61 14.31
C ALA A 128 20.70 -11.25 13.25
N GLN A 129 20.26 -10.86 12.06
CA GLN A 129 21.13 -10.43 10.96
C GLN A 129 21.74 -9.04 11.19
N ARG A 130 21.19 -8.23 12.11
CA ARG A 130 21.54 -6.80 12.29
C ARG A 130 21.43 -6.01 10.98
N HIS A 131 20.43 -6.38 10.19
CA HIS A 131 20.11 -5.82 8.88
C HIS A 131 18.67 -6.17 8.51
N GLY A 132 17.95 -5.23 7.94
CA GLY A 132 16.66 -5.48 7.29
C GLY A 132 15.96 -4.20 6.89
N ARG A 133 15.17 -4.24 5.82
CA ARG A 133 14.32 -3.12 5.40
C ARG A 133 12.86 -3.51 5.33
N ILE A 134 12.01 -2.75 5.99
CA ILE A 134 10.56 -2.94 5.97
C ILE A 134 9.95 -1.73 5.25
N VAL A 135 9.63 -1.92 3.98
CA VAL A 135 8.92 -0.93 3.16
C VAL A 135 7.42 -1.17 3.30
N ILE A 136 6.66 -0.12 3.62
CA ILE A 136 5.20 -0.17 3.78
C ILE A 136 4.59 0.78 2.77
N ILE A 137 3.67 0.26 1.95
CA ILE A 137 2.90 1.08 1.01
C ILE A 137 1.73 1.72 1.76
N SER A 138 1.93 2.98 2.15
CA SER A 138 0.94 3.86 2.73
C SER A 138 0.08 4.51 1.63
N SER A 139 -0.34 5.76 1.79
CA SER A 139 -1.12 6.53 0.81
C SER A 139 -1.15 8.00 1.18
N GLU A 140 -1.39 8.90 0.21
CA GLU A 140 -1.74 10.28 0.51
C GLU A 140 -3.03 10.43 1.36
N ALA A 141 -3.87 9.39 1.38
CA ALA A 141 -5.01 9.29 2.29
C ALA A 141 -4.60 9.31 3.77
N ALA A 142 -3.31 9.09 4.06
CA ALA A 142 -2.76 9.21 5.41
C ALA A 142 -2.49 10.66 5.86
N PHE A 143 -2.68 11.66 4.98
CA PHE A 143 -2.44 13.06 5.30
C PHE A 143 -3.71 13.85 5.61
N ALA A 144 -4.84 13.47 5.03
CA ALA A 144 -6.13 14.11 5.24
C ALA A 144 -7.28 13.14 4.97
N GLY A 145 -8.42 13.40 5.61
CA GLY A 145 -9.63 12.62 5.40
C GLY A 145 -10.13 12.70 3.96
N MET A 146 -10.40 11.54 3.37
CA MET A 146 -11.02 11.44 2.05
C MET A 146 -12.52 11.15 2.21
N PRO A 147 -13.41 12.00 1.66
CA PRO A 147 -14.84 11.73 1.66
C PRO A 147 -15.15 10.35 1.07
N ALA A 148 -16.14 9.67 1.64
CA ALA A 148 -16.59 8.34 1.23
C ALA A 148 -15.51 7.24 1.25
N ASN A 149 -14.43 7.39 2.02
CA ASN A 149 -13.35 6.41 2.15
C ASN A 149 -12.86 6.25 3.60
N SER A 150 -13.72 6.52 4.59
CA SER A 150 -13.29 6.64 5.99
C SER A 150 -12.58 5.39 6.55
N PRO A 151 -12.99 4.13 6.29
CA PRO A 151 -12.26 2.96 6.79
C PRO A 151 -10.87 2.83 6.17
N TYR A 152 -10.76 3.08 4.86
CA TYR A 152 -9.48 3.05 4.15
C TYR A 152 -8.53 4.12 4.68
N THR A 153 -9.00 5.37 4.77
CA THR A 153 -8.25 6.48 5.39
C THR A 153 -7.80 6.10 6.80
N ALA A 154 -8.69 5.61 7.66
CA ALA A 154 -8.35 5.20 9.03
C ALA A 154 -7.23 4.15 9.05
N SER A 155 -7.30 3.12 8.19
CA SER A 155 -6.25 2.10 8.12
C SER A 155 -4.88 2.65 7.71
N LYS A 156 -4.86 3.64 6.81
CA LYS A 156 -3.62 4.27 6.35
C LYS A 156 -3.03 5.23 7.40
N TRP A 157 -3.87 5.89 8.20
CA TRP A 157 -3.40 6.63 9.37
C TRP A 157 -2.86 5.70 10.46
N ALA A 158 -3.55 4.58 10.72
CA ALA A 158 -3.13 3.61 11.72
C ALA A 158 -1.74 3.02 11.41
N ILE A 159 -1.49 2.67 10.13
CA ILE A 159 -0.20 2.10 9.76
C ILE A 159 0.95 3.12 9.81
N GLU A 160 0.71 4.40 9.49
CA GLU A 160 1.70 5.47 9.66
C GLU A 160 2.16 5.60 11.11
N GLY A 161 1.21 5.68 12.05
CA GLY A 161 1.52 5.84 13.47
C GLY A 161 2.24 4.63 14.05
N TRP A 162 1.83 3.43 13.65
CA TRP A 162 2.51 2.20 14.03
C TRP A 162 3.92 2.12 13.45
N ALA A 163 4.11 2.44 12.17
CA ALA A 163 5.41 2.40 11.52
C ALA A 163 6.41 3.39 12.15
N GLU A 164 5.94 4.60 12.49
CA GLU A 164 6.76 5.61 13.16
C GLU A 164 7.18 5.16 14.56
N SER A 165 6.26 4.54 15.31
CA SER A 165 6.57 3.98 16.63
C SER A 165 7.58 2.83 16.52
N LEU A 166 7.34 1.89 15.59
CA LEU A 166 8.21 0.73 15.39
C LEU A 166 9.63 1.14 14.97
N ALA A 167 9.79 2.21 14.18
CA ALA A 167 11.09 2.68 13.74
C ALA A 167 12.04 2.94 14.92
N TYR A 168 11.54 3.57 15.98
CA TYR A 168 12.32 3.82 17.20
C TYR A 168 12.70 2.53 17.94
N GLU A 169 11.82 1.52 17.92
CA GLU A 169 12.07 0.24 18.60
C GLU A 169 13.16 -0.60 17.92
N VAL A 170 13.34 -0.45 16.61
CA VAL A 170 14.19 -1.35 15.81
C VAL A 170 15.47 -0.69 15.28
N GLU A 171 15.60 0.63 15.37
CA GLU A 171 16.73 1.39 14.83
C GLU A 171 18.09 0.86 15.30
N HIS A 172 18.23 0.53 16.58
CA HIS A 172 19.49 0.03 17.16
C HIS A 172 19.90 -1.37 16.65
N PHE A 173 19.02 -2.07 15.94
CA PHE A 173 19.32 -3.31 15.23
C PHE A 173 19.71 -3.09 13.76
N ASN A 174 19.85 -1.84 13.30
CA ASN A 174 20.04 -1.48 11.89
C ASN A 174 18.91 -1.99 10.98
N ILE A 175 17.67 -1.86 11.45
CA ILE A 175 16.47 -2.19 10.67
C ILE A 175 15.82 -0.87 10.25
N ASP A 176 15.69 -0.65 8.94
CA ASP A 176 15.05 0.55 8.40
C ASP A 176 13.55 0.31 8.23
N ILE A 177 12.71 1.15 8.83
CA ILE A 177 11.28 1.26 8.48
C ILE A 177 11.12 2.37 7.46
N ILE A 178 10.41 2.08 6.36
CA ILE A 178 10.27 3.00 5.23
C ILE A 178 8.81 3.06 4.81
N LEU A 179 8.25 4.26 4.78
CA LEU A 179 6.92 4.53 4.25
C LEU A 179 7.05 5.05 2.82
N VAL A 180 6.36 4.39 1.90
CA VAL A 180 6.12 4.91 0.55
C VAL A 180 4.67 5.39 0.53
N GLU A 181 4.46 6.65 0.15
CA GLU A 181 3.17 7.35 0.24
C GLU A 181 2.71 7.75 -1.18
N PRO A 182 2.09 6.84 -1.96
CA PRO A 182 1.59 7.16 -3.29
C PRO A 182 0.38 8.09 -3.25
N GLY A 183 0.30 8.96 -4.26
CA GLY A 183 -0.91 9.74 -4.55
C GLY A 183 -2.01 8.93 -5.25
N ALA A 184 -2.87 9.62 -6.00
CA ALA A 184 -3.89 8.97 -6.82
C ALA A 184 -3.26 8.29 -8.06
N TYR A 185 -3.37 6.96 -8.14
CA TYR A 185 -2.98 6.16 -9.30
C TYR A 185 -4.17 5.29 -9.75
N LYS A 186 -4.22 4.98 -11.04
CA LYS A 186 -5.17 4.00 -11.56
C LYS A 186 -4.64 2.59 -11.23
N THR A 187 -5.17 2.01 -10.16
CA THR A 187 -4.87 0.62 -9.76
C THR A 187 -6.17 -0.15 -9.57
N SER A 188 -6.07 -1.48 -9.61
CA SER A 188 -7.15 -2.44 -9.37
C SER A 188 -7.60 -2.52 -7.90
N ILE A 189 -7.11 -1.65 -7.01
CA ILE A 189 -7.44 -1.70 -5.56
C ILE A 189 -8.96 -1.60 -5.33
N TRP A 190 -9.67 -0.90 -6.21
CA TRP A 190 -11.12 -0.71 -6.18
C TRP A 190 -11.91 -1.81 -6.90
N GLU A 191 -11.26 -2.68 -7.69
CA GLU A 191 -11.94 -3.78 -8.40
C GLU A 191 -12.32 -4.90 -7.43
N SER A 192 -11.52 -5.10 -6.38
CA SER A 192 -11.75 -6.12 -5.35
C SER A 192 -12.73 -5.70 -4.25
N SER A 193 -13.16 -4.42 -4.24
CA SER A 193 -14.09 -3.88 -3.25
C SER A 193 -14.82 -2.68 -3.85
N PRO A 194 -16.06 -2.88 -4.35
CA PRO A 194 -16.79 -1.87 -5.10
C PRO A 194 -17.19 -0.69 -4.21
N ARG A 195 -17.39 0.47 -4.83
CA ARG A 195 -18.03 1.62 -4.16
C ARG A 195 -19.48 1.25 -3.84
N VAL A 196 -19.86 1.37 -2.57
CA VAL A 196 -21.23 1.19 -2.09
C VAL A 196 -22.00 2.48 -2.35
N LEU A 197 -22.94 2.44 -3.30
CA LEU A 197 -23.74 3.58 -3.74
C LEU A 197 -25.24 3.20 -3.83
N PRO A 198 -25.95 3.04 -2.70
CA PRO A 198 -27.37 2.72 -2.73
C PRO A 198 -28.15 3.93 -3.26
N LYS A 199 -28.96 3.75 -4.30
CA LYS A 199 -29.83 4.82 -4.84
C LYS A 199 -30.86 5.32 -3.82
N THR A 200 -31.18 4.49 -2.83
CA THR A 200 -32.09 4.80 -1.72
C THR A 200 -31.40 5.56 -0.58
N SER A 201 -30.08 5.69 -0.61
CA SER A 201 -29.32 6.38 0.43
C SER A 201 -29.63 7.88 0.41
N PRO A 202 -29.88 8.52 1.58
CA PRO A 202 -29.95 9.98 1.68
C PRO A 202 -28.68 10.68 1.19
N TYR A 203 -27.55 9.97 1.12
CA TYR A 203 -26.26 10.49 0.68
C TYR A 203 -26.00 10.29 -0.82
N PHE A 204 -26.93 9.68 -1.56
CA PHE A 204 -26.76 9.38 -2.98
C PHE A 204 -26.34 10.60 -3.82
N PRO A 205 -26.92 11.81 -3.67
CA PRO A 205 -26.49 12.98 -4.45
C PRO A 205 -25.01 13.33 -4.24
N MET A 206 -24.52 13.22 -3.00
CA MET A 206 -23.11 13.46 -2.68
C MET A 206 -22.21 12.37 -3.24
N LEU A 207 -22.56 11.11 -3.05
CA LEU A 207 -21.73 9.99 -3.48
C LEU A 207 -21.63 9.90 -5.01
N HIS A 208 -22.74 10.10 -5.72
CA HIS A 208 -22.73 10.13 -7.18
C HIS A 208 -21.90 11.30 -7.72
N HIS A 209 -21.99 12.47 -7.08
CA HIS A 209 -21.12 13.61 -7.43
C HIS A 209 -19.64 13.30 -7.22
N LEU A 210 -19.29 12.70 -6.06
CA LEU A 210 -17.93 12.30 -5.74
C LEU A 210 -17.39 11.29 -6.76
N GLU A 211 -18.18 10.31 -7.15
CA GLU A 211 -17.80 9.33 -8.18
C GLU A 211 -17.41 10.01 -9.49
N VAL A 212 -18.27 10.90 -10.00
CA VAL A 212 -17.99 11.66 -11.24
C VAL A 212 -16.73 12.52 -11.12
N VAL A 213 -16.56 13.24 -10.01
CA VAL A 213 -15.40 14.13 -9.79
C VAL A 213 -14.11 13.33 -9.66
N VAL A 214 -14.12 12.23 -8.89
CA VAL A 214 -12.95 11.37 -8.70
C VAL A 214 -12.56 10.69 -10.00
N ASP A 215 -13.52 10.15 -10.75
CA ASP A 215 -13.24 9.44 -11.98
C ASP A 215 -12.69 10.38 -13.06
N ALA A 216 -13.23 11.61 -13.14
CA ALA A 216 -12.68 12.66 -14.00
C ALA A 216 -11.25 13.06 -13.58
N HIS A 217 -10.98 13.15 -12.27
CA HIS A 217 -9.64 13.45 -11.77
C HIS A 217 -8.65 12.32 -12.08
N VAL A 218 -9.02 11.07 -11.80
CA VAL A 218 -8.21 9.89 -12.09
C VAL A 218 -7.93 9.79 -13.60
N ALA A 219 -8.93 9.97 -14.45
CA ALA A 219 -8.74 9.94 -15.90
C ALA A 219 -7.73 11.00 -16.40
N LYS A 220 -7.73 12.19 -15.78
CA LYS A 220 -6.82 13.28 -16.14
C LYS A 220 -5.42 13.16 -15.51
N ALA A 221 -5.33 12.57 -14.32
CA ALA A 221 -4.12 12.58 -13.49
C ALA A 221 -3.46 11.19 -13.33
N ALA A 222 -4.01 10.14 -13.93
CA ALA A 222 -3.46 8.79 -13.85
C ALA A 222 -2.00 8.78 -14.33
N ARG A 223 -1.10 8.57 -13.37
CA ARG A 223 0.33 8.41 -13.63
C ARG A 223 0.67 6.94 -13.76
N ASP A 224 1.87 6.68 -14.26
CA ASP A 224 2.41 5.33 -14.37
C ASP A 224 2.73 4.74 -12.97
N PRO A 225 2.10 3.62 -12.56
CA PRO A 225 2.42 2.92 -11.31
C PRO A 225 3.91 2.56 -11.14
N VAL A 226 4.66 2.47 -12.24
CA VAL A 226 6.12 2.23 -12.23
C VAL A 226 6.87 3.30 -11.45
N GLU A 227 6.34 4.53 -11.30
CA GLU A 227 6.94 5.54 -10.43
C GLU A 227 7.02 5.09 -8.97
N VAL A 228 6.01 4.38 -8.49
CA VAL A 228 5.97 3.82 -7.13
C VAL A 228 6.97 2.68 -7.01
N ALA A 229 7.01 1.78 -8.00
CA ALA A 229 7.99 0.70 -8.05
C ALA A 229 9.44 1.22 -8.00
N LYS A 230 9.74 2.27 -8.78
CA LYS A 230 11.05 2.93 -8.77
C LYS A 230 11.36 3.57 -7.42
N ALA A 231 10.38 4.18 -6.77
CA ALA A 231 10.56 4.74 -5.43
C ALA A 231 10.89 3.66 -4.40
N VAL A 232 10.19 2.53 -4.43
CA VAL A 232 10.47 1.36 -3.59
C VAL A 232 11.89 0.85 -3.84
N ALA A 233 12.26 0.58 -5.09
CA ALA A 233 13.59 0.09 -5.44
C ALA A 233 14.70 1.06 -5.01
N ASN A 234 14.53 2.35 -5.28
CA ASN A 234 15.48 3.37 -4.85
C ASN A 234 15.61 3.42 -3.31
N ALA A 235 14.51 3.28 -2.58
CA ALA A 235 14.55 3.23 -1.12
C ALA A 235 15.29 1.98 -0.61
N LEU A 236 15.10 0.83 -1.26
CA LEU A 236 15.82 -0.41 -0.94
C LEU A 236 17.30 -0.39 -1.32
N GLU A 237 17.72 0.44 -2.27
CA GLU A 237 19.13 0.53 -2.72
C GLU A 237 19.90 1.69 -2.07
N THR A 238 19.19 2.68 -1.50
CA THR A 238 19.82 3.84 -0.86
C THR A 238 20.52 3.43 0.42
N LYS A 239 21.81 3.79 0.61
CA LYS A 239 22.57 3.41 1.82
C LYS A 239 21.92 3.85 3.14
N ARG A 240 21.32 5.05 3.16
CA ARG A 240 20.57 5.61 4.30
C ARG A 240 19.22 6.12 3.79
N PRO A 241 18.19 5.26 3.74
CA PRO A 241 16.90 5.65 3.21
C PRO A 241 16.23 6.69 4.11
N LYS A 242 15.32 7.48 3.53
CA LYS A 242 14.45 8.35 4.32
C LYS A 242 13.33 7.52 4.95
N PHE A 243 12.78 7.99 6.06
CA PHE A 243 11.61 7.36 6.64
C PHE A 243 10.38 7.45 5.72
N ARG A 244 10.24 8.52 4.92
CA ARG A 244 9.07 8.77 4.05
C ARG A 244 9.46 9.11 2.60
N TYR A 245 8.74 8.50 1.66
CA TYR A 245 8.84 8.74 0.22
C TYR A 245 7.45 9.04 -0.38
N ALA A 246 7.11 10.32 -0.48
CA ALA A 246 5.90 10.76 -1.16
C ALA A 246 6.05 10.66 -2.69
N VAL A 247 5.15 9.91 -3.35
CA VAL A 247 5.21 9.62 -4.79
C VAL A 247 4.01 10.22 -5.50
N GLY A 248 4.28 11.08 -6.49
CA GLY A 248 3.28 11.87 -7.20
C GLY A 248 3.16 13.31 -6.69
N PRO A 249 2.67 14.27 -7.52
CA PRO A 249 2.59 15.68 -7.15
C PRO A 249 1.68 15.95 -5.96
N THR A 250 0.52 15.28 -5.90
CA THR A 250 -0.49 15.45 -4.85
C THR A 250 0.05 14.98 -3.50
N ALA A 251 0.63 13.77 -3.46
CA ALA A 251 1.26 13.24 -2.26
C ALA A 251 2.40 14.14 -1.77
N LYS A 252 3.27 14.61 -2.67
CA LYS A 252 4.37 15.53 -2.31
C LYS A 252 3.87 16.85 -1.72
N PHE A 253 2.82 17.42 -2.32
CA PHE A 253 2.21 18.65 -1.82
C PHE A 253 1.58 18.43 -0.44
N MET A 254 0.79 17.37 -0.27
CA MET A 254 0.13 17.04 1.00
C MET A 254 1.13 16.73 2.11
N HIS A 255 2.18 15.97 1.79
CA HIS A 255 3.29 15.72 2.69
C HIS A 255 3.96 17.03 3.13
N PHE A 256 4.23 17.95 2.20
CA PHE A 256 4.80 19.26 2.54
C PHE A 256 3.88 20.13 3.41
N ALA A 257 2.56 20.05 3.18
CA ALA A 257 1.54 20.81 3.88
C ALA A 257 1.18 20.24 5.27
N ARG A 258 1.50 18.96 5.51
CA ARG A 258 1.25 18.26 6.78
C ARG A 258 1.82 19.04 7.96
N GLY A 259 0.97 19.33 8.95
CA GLY A 259 1.34 20.09 10.16
C GLY A 259 1.57 21.59 9.96
N LYS A 260 1.50 22.12 8.72
CA LYS A 260 1.72 23.55 8.43
C LYS A 260 0.45 24.33 8.15
N LEU A 261 -0.58 23.67 7.61
CA LEU A 261 -1.86 24.30 7.31
C LEU A 261 -2.85 24.07 8.46
N PRO A 262 -3.61 25.11 8.88
CA PRO A 262 -4.72 24.91 9.81
C PRO A 262 -5.74 23.90 9.26
N SER A 263 -6.29 23.06 10.13
CA SER A 263 -7.27 22.03 9.73
C SER A 263 -8.50 22.61 9.01
N THR A 264 -8.91 23.83 9.37
CA THR A 264 -9.99 24.57 8.71
C THR A 264 -9.66 24.91 7.26
N LEU A 265 -8.41 25.27 6.95
CA LEU A 265 -7.95 25.55 5.61
C LEU A 265 -7.87 24.27 4.78
N VAL A 266 -7.31 23.19 5.35
CA VAL A 266 -7.27 21.88 4.69
C VAL A 266 -8.68 21.42 4.32
N ARG A 267 -9.65 21.53 5.25
CA ARG A 267 -11.04 21.19 4.99
C ARG A 267 -11.66 22.03 3.86
N LYS A 268 -11.39 23.34 3.82
CA LYS A 268 -11.85 24.23 2.72
C LYS A 268 -11.26 23.85 1.37
N ILE A 269 -9.97 23.51 1.33
CA ILE A 269 -9.30 23.05 0.11
C ILE A 269 -9.97 21.75 -0.38
N PHE A 270 -10.20 20.79 0.50
CA PHE A 270 -10.83 19.51 0.16
C PHE A 270 -12.28 19.67 -0.31
N ILE A 271 -13.09 20.47 0.38
CA ILE A 271 -14.46 20.77 -0.05
C ILE A 271 -14.48 21.36 -1.47
N ARG A 272 -13.54 22.27 -1.76
CA ARG A 272 -13.45 22.90 -3.08
C ARG A 272 -12.91 21.96 -4.15
N PHE A 273 -11.91 21.15 -3.82
CA PHE A 273 -11.33 20.13 -4.71
C PHE A 273 -12.38 19.11 -5.13
N PHE A 274 -13.11 18.55 -4.18
CA PHE A 274 -14.19 17.59 -4.43
C PHE A 274 -15.52 18.24 -4.86
N SER A 275 -15.56 19.57 -5.01
CA SER A 275 -16.76 20.33 -5.36
C SER A 275 -17.99 20.01 -4.48
N LEU A 276 -17.78 19.63 -3.22
CA LEU A 276 -18.86 19.21 -2.30
C LEU A 276 -19.87 20.32 -2.03
N ASN A 277 -19.46 21.58 -2.18
CA ASN A 277 -20.34 22.74 -2.07
C ASN A 277 -21.32 22.89 -3.25
N LYS A 278 -21.18 22.08 -4.31
CA LYS A 278 -22.08 22.05 -5.47
C LYS A 278 -23.09 20.89 -5.41
N VAL A 279 -22.99 20.01 -4.42
CA VAL A 279 -23.94 18.93 -4.21
C VAL A 279 -25.30 19.54 -3.86
N ARG A 280 -26.34 19.15 -4.59
CA ARG A 280 -27.73 19.49 -4.30
C ARG A 280 -28.34 18.30 -3.54
N TRP A 281 -28.91 18.58 -2.38
CA TRP A 281 -29.59 17.60 -1.53
C TRP A 281 -31.06 17.52 -1.90
#